data_AF-A0A7X3M0S5-F1
#
_entry.id   AF-A0A7X3M0S5-F1
#
_cell.length_a   1.000
_cell.length_b   1.000
_cell.length_c   1.000
_cell.angle_alpha   90.00
_cell.angle_beta   90.00
_cell.angle_gamma   90.00
#
_symmetry.space_group_name_H-M   'P 1'
#
loop_
_entity.id
_entity.type
_entity.pdbx_description
1 polymer ?
#
loop_
_entity_poly.entity_id
_entity_poly.type
_entity_poly.pdbx_seq_one_letter_code
_entity_poly.pdbx_strand_id
1 'polypeptide(L)' 'MNFIQHISKILSFYIDNEIDFKQLKGYVKNVFFSINCCSTKNIACGVEIFHGRTLAFKDFGGRFIA' A
#
# COMPACT_ATOMS: atom_id res chain seq x y z
N MET A 1 -10.90 1.23 9.56
CA MET A 1 -10.53 0.51 8.31
C MET A 1 -9.01 0.40 8.27
N ASN A 2 -8.43 -0.78 8.09
CA ASN A 2 -6.96 -0.90 8.02
C ASN A 2 -6.42 -0.49 6.63
N PHE A 3 -5.11 -0.23 6.53
CA PHE A 3 -4.48 0.26 5.29
C PHE A 3 -4.78 -0.63 4.08
N ILE A 4 -4.64 -1.95 4.24
CA ILE A 4 -4.91 -2.94 3.19
C ILE A 4 -6.34 -2.80 2.67
N GLN A 5 -7.33 -2.70 3.58
CA GLN A 5 -8.73 -2.55 3.19
C GLN A 5 -9.00 -1.20 2.51
N HIS A 6 -8.33 -0.13 2.95
CA HIS A 6 -8.46 1.19 2.36
C HIS A 6 -7.91 1.21 0.92
N ILE A 7 -6.68 0.74 0.72
CA ILE A 7 -6.07 0.65 -0.61
C ILE A 7 -6.86 -0.29 -1.53
N SER A 8 -7.29 -1.45 -1.04
CA SER A 8 -8.10 -2.39 -1.85
C SER A 8 -9.38 -1.73 -2.35
N LYS A 9 -10.01 -0.88 -1.51
CA LYS A 9 -11.24 -0.16 -1.89
C LYS A 9 -10.97 0.96 -2.90
N ILE A 10 -9.83 1.67 -2.79
CA ILE A 10 -9.43 2.65 -3.80
C ILE A 10 -9.19 1.93 -5.13
N LEU A 11 -8.39 0.86 -5.13
CA LEU A 11 -8.05 0.11 -6.34
C LEU A 11 -9.27 -0.53 -7.00
N SER A 12 -10.25 -1.01 -6.23
CA SER A 12 -11.48 -1.58 -6.81
C SER A 12 -12.31 -0.56 -7.59
N PHE A 13 -12.22 0.74 -7.30
CA PHE A 13 -12.87 1.76 -8.13
C PHE A 13 -12.21 1.93 -9.50
N TYR A 14 -10.91 1.64 -9.63
CA TYR A 14 -10.17 1.75 -10.88
C TYR A 14 -10.21 0.45 -11.70
N ILE A 15 -10.22 -0.70 -11.02
CA ILE A 15 -10.22 -2.04 -11.64
C ILE A 15 -11.65 -2.51 -11.96
N ASP A 16 -12.65 -1.87 -11.35
CA ASP A 16 -14.08 -2.19 -11.49
C ASP A 16 -14.34 -3.70 -11.25
N ASN A 17 -14.89 -4.42 -12.24
CA ASN A 17 -15.26 -5.83 -12.12
C ASN A 17 -14.25 -6.81 -12.72
N GLU A 18 -13.05 -6.35 -13.09
CA GLU A 18 -12.02 -7.23 -13.68
C GLU A 18 -11.39 -8.17 -12.64
N ILE A 19 -11.34 -7.76 -11.37
CA ILE A 19 -10.78 -8.56 -10.26
C ILE A 19 -11.72 -8.47 -9.06
N ASP A 20 -12.14 -9.63 -8.53
CA ASP A 20 -12.98 -9.68 -7.33
C ASP A 20 -12.29 -9.00 -6.13
N PHE A 21 -13.05 -8.28 -5.32
CA PHE A 21 -12.54 -7.52 -4.18
C PHE A 21 -11.77 -8.38 -3.17
N LYS A 22 -12.20 -9.63 -2.93
CA LYS A 22 -11.52 -10.55 -2.01
C LYS A 22 -10.15 -10.97 -2.57
N GLN A 23 -10.09 -11.19 -3.88
CA GLN A 23 -8.85 -11.51 -4.60
C GLN A 23 -7.89 -10.31 -4.61
N LEU A 24 -8.39 -9.11 -4.94
CA LEU A 24 -7.63 -7.86 -4.91
C LEU A 24 -7.04 -7.59 -3.51
N LYS A 25 -7.82 -7.80 -2.46
CA LYS A 25 -7.35 -7.68 -1.07
C LYS A 25 -6.23 -8.66 -0.74
N GLY A 26 -6.27 -9.87 -1.34
CA GLY A 26 -5.19 -10.86 -1.24
C GLY A 26 -3.89 -10.35 -1.87
N TYR A 27 -3.96 -9.79 -3.07
CA TYR A 27 -2.79 -9.19 -3.75
C TYR A 27 -2.19 -8.03 -2.96
N VAL A 28 -3.03 -7.09 -2.52
CA VAL A 28 -2.57 -5.95 -1.71
C VAL A 28 -1.92 -6.43 -0.41
N LYS A 29 -2.46 -7.46 0.25
CA LYS A 29 -1.88 -8.02 1.47
C LYS A 29 -0.50 -8.64 1.24
N ASN A 30 -0.29 -9.31 0.10
CA ASN A 30 0.99 -9.96 -0.21
C ASN A 30 2.10 -8.95 -0.53
N VAL A 31 1.73 -7.79 -1.08
CA VAL A 31 2.66 -6.74 -1.50
C VAL A 31 2.98 -5.74 -0.39
N PHE A 32 2.04 -5.58 0.55
CA PHE A 32 2.15 -4.60 1.62
C PHE A 32 3.33 -4.89 2.56
N PHE A 33 4.01 -3.82 2.95
CA PHE A 33 5.02 -3.76 4.00
C PHE A 33 4.64 -2.62 4.96
N SER A 34 5.15 -2.65 6.18
CA SER A 34 4.78 -1.66 7.21
C SER A 34 5.04 -0.23 6.75
N ILE A 35 4.04 0.64 6.91
CA ILE A 35 4.15 2.09 6.69
C ILE A 35 4.05 2.76 8.05
N ASN A 36 5.03 3.59 8.37
CA ASN A 36 5.09 4.33 9.62
C ASN A 36 4.98 5.84 9.33
N CYS A 37 4.20 6.56 10.13
CA CYS A 37 4.26 8.03 10.15
C CYS A 37 5.10 8.42 11.37
N CYS A 38 6.29 8.95 11.12
CA CYS A 38 7.17 9.44 12.16
C CYS A 38 6.94 10.93 12.34
N SER A 39 6.50 11.33 13.53
CA SER A 39 6.40 12.74 13.88
C SER A 39 7.79 13.36 13.92
N THR A 40 7.97 14.48 13.23
CA THR A 40 9.22 15.25 13.28
C THR A 40 9.01 16.48 14.16
N LYS A 41 10.07 17.25 14.45
CA LYS A 41 9.90 18.51 15.21
C LYS A 41 8.92 19.44 14.45
N ASN A 42 7.88 19.92 15.11
CA ASN A 42 6.73 20.71 14.57
C ASN A 42 5.58 19.88 13.94
N ILE A 43 4.79 20.47 13.04
CA ILE A 43 3.59 19.88 12.39
C ILE A 43 3.97 18.90 11.24
N ALA A 44 5.27 18.71 10.98
CA ALA A 44 5.72 17.85 9.89
C ALA A 44 5.70 16.36 10.31
N CYS A 45 5.05 15.51 9.50
CA CYS A 45 5.19 14.05 9.60
C CYS A 45 6.00 13.53 8.41
N GLY A 46 6.98 12.68 8.68
CA GLY A 46 7.63 11.86 7.67
C GLY A 46 6.84 10.57 7.47
N VAL A 47 6.43 10.27 6.24
CA VAL A 47 5.78 9.01 5.91
C VAL A 47 6.84 8.05 5.37
N GLU A 48 7.17 7.04 6.16
CA GLU A 48 8.17 6.05 5.80
C GLU A 48 7.54 4.96 4.93
N ILE A 49 7.88 4.98 3.64
CA ILE A 49 7.43 4.04 2.62
C ILE A 49 8.59 3.27 1.98
N PHE A 50 9.69 3.13 2.71
CA PHE A 50 10.93 2.48 2.26
C PHE A 50 11.26 1.21 3.05
N HIS A 51 10.30 0.62 3.76
CA HIS A 51 10.52 -0.62 4.53
C HIS A 51 10.43 -1.91 3.68
N GLY A 52 10.55 -1.76 2.36
CA GLY A 52 10.61 -2.86 1.41
C GLY A 52 12.03 -3.41 1.21
N ARG A 53 12.17 -4.37 0.28
CA ARG A 53 13.44 -5.04 0.00
C ARG A 53 14.50 -4.12 -0.63
N THR A 54 14.09 -3.13 -1.43
CA THR A 54 15.01 -2.19 -2.10
C THR A 54 15.23 -0.89 -1.33
N LEU A 55 14.63 -0.78 -0.14
CA LEU A 55 14.65 0.44 0.68
C LEU A 55 14.12 1.68 -0.08
N ALA A 56 13.18 1.47 -1.00
CA ALA A 56 12.61 2.53 -1.82
C ALA A 56 11.09 2.37 -1.97
N PHE A 57 10.41 3.50 -2.16
CA PHE A 57 8.95 3.54 -2.32
C PHE A 57 8.45 2.75 -3.53
N LYS A 58 9.30 2.53 -4.54
CA LYS A 58 8.95 1.81 -5.77
C LYS A 58 8.61 0.34 -5.51
N ASP A 59 8.99 -0.22 -4.36
CA ASP A 59 8.66 -1.60 -3.99
C ASP A 59 7.16 -1.84 -3.94
N PHE A 60 6.35 -0.84 -3.61
CA PHE A 60 4.90 -1.01 -3.56
C PHE A 60 4.30 -1.26 -4.95
N GLY A 61 4.61 -0.38 -5.91
CA GLY A 61 4.11 -0.52 -7.28
C GLY A 61 4.76 -1.69 -8.03
N GLY A 62 6.08 -1.85 -7.89
CA GLY A 62 6.81 -2.92 -8.59
C GLY A 62 6.35 -4.32 -8.18
N ARG A 63 6.08 -4.54 -6.90
CA ARG A 63 5.58 -5.84 -6.41
C ARG A 63 4.10 -6.08 -6.70
N PHE A 64 3.31 -5.02 -6.92
CA PHE A 64 1.90 -5.15 -7.28
C PHE A 64 1.70 -5.54 -8.75
N ILE A 65 2.62 -5.09 -9.62
CA ILE A 65 2.59 -5.41 -11.05
C ILE A 65 3.20 -6.78 -11.37
N ALA A 66 4.19 -7.22 -10.58
CA ALA A 66 4.90 -8.50 -10.75
C ALA A 66 4.06 -9.71 -10.34
#